data_AF-A0A350T0Q4-F1
#
_entry.id   AF-A0A350T0Q4-F1
#
_cell.length_a   1.000
_cell.length_b   1.000
_cell.length_c   1.000
_cell.angle_alpha   90.00
_cell.angle_beta   90.00
_cell.angle_gamma   90.00
#
_symmetry.space_group_name_H-M   'P 1'
#
loop_
_entity.id
_entity.type
_entity.pdbx_description
1 polymer ?
#
loop_
_entity_poly.entity_id
_entity_poly.type
_entity_poly.pdbx_seq_one_letter_code
_entity_poly.pdbx_strand_id
1 'polypeptide(L)'
;SAASYVDKRQAAEALFAGDTLLKGGAGHTAEPGASLEALAVSVRRLADFPGTTKIYAGHGAPTTIADEVWLTTLTDPDAPLVQWRP
;
A
#
# COMPACT_ATOMS: atom_id res chain seq x y z
N SER A 1 -4.10 34.83 0.25
CA SER A 1 -4.94 33.80 0.89
C SER A 1 -4.58 32.47 0.28
N ALA A 2 -3.73 31.68 0.95
CA ALA A 2 -3.48 30.31 0.52
C ALA A 2 -4.64 29.46 1.06
N ALA A 3 -5.48 28.92 0.19
CA ALA A 3 -6.38 27.86 0.57
C ALA A 3 -5.53 26.77 1.24
N SER A 4 -5.80 26.43 2.49
CA SER A 4 -5.06 25.41 3.23
C SER A 4 -5.11 24.11 2.41
N TYR A 5 -3.98 23.71 1.85
CA TYR A 5 -3.85 22.43 1.16
C TYR A 5 -4.01 21.34 2.22
N VAL A 6 -5.17 20.68 2.23
CA VAL A 6 -5.36 19.48 3.03
C VAL A 6 -4.64 18.36 2.28
N ASP A 7 -3.52 17.88 2.81
CA ASP A 7 -2.94 16.63 2.34
C ASP A 7 -3.97 15.54 2.62
N LYS A 8 -4.68 15.11 1.57
CA LYS A 8 -5.72 14.09 1.67
C LYS A 8 -5.19 12.78 2.25
N ARG A 9 -3.87 12.55 2.22
CA ARG A 9 -3.25 11.41 2.90
C ARG A 9 -3.41 11.52 4.40
N GLN A 10 -3.21 12.70 5.01
CA GLN A 10 -3.34 12.90 6.46
C GLN A 10 -4.78 12.75 6.99
N ALA A 11 -5.80 12.71 6.11
CA ALA A 11 -7.21 12.68 6.49
C ALA A 11 -7.95 11.40 6.07
N ALA A 12 -7.30 10.44 5.41
CA ALA A 12 -7.99 9.26 4.88
C ALA A 12 -8.29 8.22 5.97
N GLU A 13 -9.57 7.96 6.24
CA GLU A 13 -10.03 6.92 7.18
C GLU A 13 -9.94 5.51 6.57
N ALA A 14 -10.14 5.39 5.26
CA ALA A 14 -10.11 4.11 4.55
C ALA A 14 -9.61 4.23 3.10
N LEU A 15 -8.99 3.15 2.60
CA LEU A 15 -8.54 2.97 1.23
C LEU A 15 -9.03 1.64 0.67
N PHE A 16 -9.49 1.67 -0.58
CA PHE A 16 -9.75 0.47 -1.37
C PHE A 16 -8.55 0.23 -2.27
N ALA A 17 -7.75 -0.80 -1.97
CA ALA A 17 -6.42 -0.99 -2.57
C ALA A 17 -6.39 -2.02 -3.71
N GLY A 18 -7.49 -2.73 -3.97
CA GLY A 18 -7.51 -3.86 -4.90
C GLY A 18 -6.42 -4.86 -4.54
N ASP A 19 -5.69 -5.35 -5.54
CA ASP A 19 -4.55 -6.24 -5.33
C ASP A 19 -3.21 -5.48 -5.26
N THR A 20 -3.21 -4.18 -4.93
CA THR A 20 -1.95 -3.43 -4.74
C THR A 20 -1.32 -3.74 -3.39
N LEU A 21 -2.10 -3.59 -2.32
CA LEU A 21 -1.73 -3.86 -0.94
C LEU A 21 -2.80 -4.75 -0.33
N LEU A 22 -2.38 -5.91 0.16
CA LEU A 22 -3.21 -6.90 0.82
C LEU A 22 -2.67 -7.16 2.23
N LYS A 23 -3.47 -7.82 3.05
CA LYS A 23 -3.03 -8.23 4.39
C LYS A 23 -1.84 -9.18 4.29
N GLY A 24 -0.67 -8.76 4.75
CA GLY A 24 0.56 -9.53 4.73
C GLY A 24 1.37 -9.46 3.44
N GLY A 25 1.03 -8.60 2.46
CA GLY A 25 1.85 -8.43 1.26
C GLY A 25 1.20 -7.64 0.13
N ALA A 26 1.99 -7.32 -0.90
CA ALA A 26 1.54 -6.73 -2.14
C ALA A 26 0.98 -7.76 -3.13
N GLY A 27 0.33 -7.31 -4.20
CA GLY A 27 -0.11 -8.19 -5.28
C GLY A 27 0.99 -8.92 -6.01
N HIS A 28 0.57 -9.72 -6.98
CA HIS A 28 1.46 -10.50 -7.84
C HIS A 28 1.64 -9.81 -9.20
N THR A 29 2.75 -10.11 -9.86
CA THR A 29 3.07 -9.60 -11.20
C THR A 29 3.33 -10.71 -12.20
N ALA A 30 2.62 -11.83 -12.05
CA ALA A 30 2.75 -12.99 -12.95
C ALA A 30 2.04 -12.79 -14.30
N GLU A 31 1.09 -11.87 -14.36
CA GLU A 31 0.30 -11.60 -15.57
C GLU A 31 1.10 -10.82 -16.63
N PRO A 32 0.86 -11.07 -17.93
CA PRO A 32 1.46 -10.30 -19.01
C PRO A 32 1.21 -8.80 -18.86
N GLY A 33 2.28 -8.00 -18.89
CA GLY A 33 2.20 -6.54 -18.75
C GLY A 33 2.23 -6.02 -17.30
N ALA A 34 2.26 -6.90 -16.30
CA ALA A 34 2.51 -6.49 -14.92
C ALA A 34 3.96 -6.05 -14.70
N SER A 35 4.19 -5.15 -13.73
CA SER A 35 5.53 -4.65 -13.38
C SER A 35 5.73 -4.61 -11.87
N LEU A 36 6.75 -5.31 -11.39
CA LEU A 36 7.12 -5.35 -9.97
C LEU A 36 7.56 -3.96 -9.49
N GLU A 37 8.28 -3.22 -10.33
CA GLU A 37 8.72 -1.87 -10.04
C GLU A 37 7.52 -0.92 -9.87
N ALA A 38 6.57 -0.96 -10.81
CA ALA A 38 5.36 -0.13 -10.75
C ALA A 38 4.50 -0.47 -9.53
N LEU A 39 4.41 -1.77 -9.18
CA LEU A 39 3.72 -2.23 -7.98
C LEU A 39 4.42 -1.70 -6.72
N ALA A 40 5.74 -1.82 -6.61
CA ALA A 40 6.51 -1.32 -5.47
C ALA A 40 6.37 0.20 -5.31
N VAL A 41 6.42 0.97 -6.40
CA VAL A 41 6.15 2.42 -6.38
C VAL A 41 4.75 2.73 -5.87
N SER A 42 3.74 1.95 -6.31
CA SER A 42 2.35 2.13 -5.87
C SER A 42 2.20 1.82 -4.37
N VAL A 43 2.80 0.74 -3.88
CA VAL A 43 2.78 0.37 -2.45
C VAL A 43 3.46 1.44 -1.59
N ARG A 44 4.61 1.99 -2.01
CA ARG A 44 5.29 3.08 -1.28
C ARG A 44 4.38 4.31 -1.14
N ARG A 45 3.62 4.66 -2.18
CA ARG A 45 2.63 5.77 -2.09
C ARG A 45 1.53 5.48 -1.08
N LEU A 46 1.13 4.22 -0.91
CA LEU A 46 0.14 3.82 0.10
C LEU A 46 0.73 3.82 1.51
N ALA A 47 2.01 3.48 1.67
CA ALA A 47 2.70 3.48 2.96
C ALA A 47 2.81 4.89 3.59
N ASP A 48 2.71 5.96 2.79
CA ASP A 48 2.71 7.36 3.26
C ASP A 48 1.40 7.78 3.95
N PHE A 49 0.37 6.93 3.95
CA PHE A 49 -0.89 7.23 4.65
C PHE A 49 -0.76 7.01 6.17
N PRO A 50 -1.61 7.67 7.00
CA PRO A 50 -1.65 7.45 8.44
C PRO A 50 -1.77 5.98 8.80
N GLY A 51 -1.08 5.57 9.86
CA GLY A 51 -1.13 4.20 10.35
C GLY A 51 -2.54 3.68 10.64
N THR A 52 -3.46 4.58 11.02
CA THR A 52 -4.88 4.30 11.31
C THR A 52 -5.73 4.10 10.06
N THR A 53 -5.22 4.41 8.85
CA THR A 53 -5.96 4.25 7.61
C THR A 53 -6.27 2.78 7.36
N LYS A 54 -7.56 2.46 7.27
CA LYS A 54 -8.03 1.08 7.06
C LYS A 54 -7.93 0.69 5.58
N ILE A 55 -7.40 -0.49 5.30
CA ILE A 55 -7.23 -1.00 3.95
C ILE A 55 -8.27 -2.09 3.69
N TYR A 56 -9.01 -1.92 2.59
CA TYR A 56 -9.90 -2.91 2.01
C TYR A 56 -9.28 -3.41 0.69
N ALA A 57 -8.68 -4.59 0.74
CA ALA A 57 -8.03 -5.24 -0.39
C ALA A 57 -9.04 -5.98 -1.28
N GLY A 58 -8.61 -6.36 -2.48
CA GLY A 58 -9.38 -7.22 -3.39
C GLY A 58 -9.57 -8.64 -2.84
N HIS A 59 -8.61 -9.11 -2.02
CA HIS A 59 -8.61 -10.43 -1.41
C HIS A 59 -8.11 -10.38 0.05
N GLY A 60 -8.42 -11.42 0.82
CA GLY A 60 -8.04 -11.53 2.23
C GLY A 60 -8.86 -10.62 3.15
N ALA A 61 -8.46 -10.59 4.42
CA ALA A 61 -9.14 -9.77 5.43
C ALA A 61 -8.69 -8.29 5.37
N PRO A 62 -9.55 -7.34 5.79
CA PRO A 62 -9.12 -5.95 5.98
C PRO A 62 -7.94 -5.81 6.95
N THR A 63 -7.16 -4.75 6.77
CA THR A 63 -5.98 -4.44 7.59
C THR A 63 -5.85 -2.92 7.78
N THR A 64 -4.76 -2.44 8.37
CA THR A 64 -4.42 -1.00 8.45
C THR A 64 -2.99 -0.76 7.97
N ILE A 65 -2.63 0.48 7.64
CA ILE A 65 -1.23 0.79 7.29
C ILE A 65 -0.27 0.40 8.42
N ALA A 66 -0.64 0.61 9.68
CA ALA A 66 0.20 0.26 10.83
C ALA A 66 0.37 -1.25 11.03
N ASP A 67 -0.65 -2.07 10.73
CA ASP A 67 -0.58 -3.53 10.86
C ASP A 67 0.35 -4.16 9.81
N GLU A 68 0.54 -3.50 8.67
CA GLU A 68 1.40 -3.96 7.58
C GLU A 68 2.86 -3.54 7.80
N VAL A 69 3.46 -4.04 8.89
CA VAL A 69 4.81 -3.66 9.34
C VAL A 69 5.91 -3.86 8.28
N TRP A 70 5.70 -4.76 7.32
CA TRP A 70 6.62 -5.00 6.22
C TRP A 70 6.77 -3.78 5.30
N LEU A 71 5.82 -2.84 5.29
CA LEU A 71 5.94 -1.58 4.54
C LEU A 71 7.16 -0.75 4.97
N THR A 72 7.61 -0.92 6.22
CA THR A 72 8.81 -0.23 6.73
C THR A 72 10.09 -0.64 6.01
N THR A 73 10.14 -1.85 5.43
CA THR A 73 11.30 -2.31 4.65
C THR A 73 11.42 -1.58 3.32
N LEU A 74 10.33 -0.99 2.80
CA LEU A 74 10.30 -0.30 1.52
C LEU A 74 10.92 1.10 1.54
N THR A 75 11.42 1.53 2.70
CA THR A 75 12.30 2.69 2.83
C THR A 75 13.61 2.51 2.07
N ASP A 76 14.03 1.26 1.87
CA ASP A 76 15.07 0.88 0.92
C ASP A 76 14.44 0.67 -0.48
N PRO A 77 14.88 1.41 -1.52
CA PRO A 77 14.38 1.25 -2.88
C PRO A 77 14.65 -0.15 -3.46
N ASP A 78 15.69 -0.82 -2.99
CA ASP A 78 16.17 -2.12 -3.48
C ASP A 78 15.64 -3.30 -2.67
N ALA A 79 14.95 -3.05 -1.54
CA ALA A 79 14.34 -4.11 -0.75
C ALA A 79 13.30 -4.90 -1.57
N PRO A 80 13.32 -6.24 -1.49
CA PRO A 80 12.37 -7.06 -2.23
C PRO A 80 10.95 -6.82 -1.73
N LEU A 81 10.01 -6.69 -2.66
CA LEU A 81 8.61 -6.54 -2.33
C LEU A 81 8.05 -7.85 -1.77
N VAL A 82 7.44 -7.80 -0.58
CA VAL A 82 6.70 -8.93 -0.02
C VAL A 82 5.47 -9.17 -0.88
N GLN A 83 5.41 -10.30 -1.58
CA GLN A 83 4.23 -10.71 -2.35
C GLN A 83 3.30 -11.53 -1.47
N TRP A 84 2.03 -11.15 -1.46
CA TRP A 84 0.95 -11.77 -0.70
C TRP A 84 0.86 -13.27 -0.99
N ARG A 85 0.50 -14.07 0.02
CA ARG A 85 0.17 -15.48 -0.15
C ARG A 85 -1.21 -15.74 0.46
N PRO A 86 -2.09 -16.50 -0.22
CA PRO A 86 -3.41 -16.83 0.30
C PRO A 86 -3.39 -17.51 1.67
#